data_AF-A0A962V3M4-F1
#
_entry.id   AF-A0A962V3M4-F1
#
_cell.length_a   1.000
_cell.length_b   1.000
_cell.length_c   1.000
_cell.angle_alpha   90.00
_cell.angle_beta   90.00
_cell.angle_gamma   90.00
#
_symmetry.space_group_name_H-M   'P 1'
#
loop_
_entity.id
_entity.type
_entity.pdbx_description
1 polymer ?
#
loop_
_entity_poly.entity_id
_entity_poly.type
_entity_poly.pdbx_seq_one_letter_code
_entity_poly.pdbx_strand_id
1 'polypeptide(L)'
;MATTRREMIKASAAATAAAVAGIPLTGQGANLVTDSAYTQLKWAKAACRFCGTGCSVNVAVKEGKVVATHGDIKSEVNRGLNCVKGYFLSKIMYGADRLTQPLLRMSNGQFDKDGEFTPISWDQAFDIMAEKWKQALKDKGPTAVGMFGSGQWTIWEGYAAAKLYKAGFRSNNIDPNARHCMASAVGGFMRTFGMDEPMGCYDDIEHADAFVLWGSNMAEMHPILWTRVTDRRLSAPHVQVAVMSTFEHRSFDLADLPIVFTPQSDLAILNYIANTIIQTDKVNWDFVNKHVNFKRGNTDIGYGLRPEHPLE
;
A
#
# COMPACT_ATOMS: atom_id res chain seq x y z
N MET A 1 14.47 -0.07 42.04
CA MET A 1 14.84 -0.09 43.47
C MET A 1 13.68 0.49 44.26
N ALA A 2 13.26 -0.15 45.36
CA ALA A 2 12.17 0.34 46.20
C ALA A 2 12.68 1.45 47.13
N THR A 3 12.03 2.60 47.10
CA THR A 3 12.34 3.77 47.94
C THR A 3 12.13 3.44 49.41
N THR A 4 13.11 3.77 50.25
CA THR A 4 13.00 3.50 51.69
C THR A 4 12.02 4.49 52.35
N ARG A 5 11.38 4.07 53.45
CA ARG A 5 10.47 4.96 54.23
C ARG A 5 11.15 6.26 54.64
N ARG A 6 12.46 6.23 54.91
CA ARG A 6 13.25 7.39 55.29
C ARG A 6 13.38 8.39 54.14
N GLU A 7 13.56 7.92 52.92
CA GLU A 7 13.63 8.75 51.71
C GLU A 7 12.27 9.38 51.39
N MET A 8 11.18 8.63 51.56
CA MET A 8 9.83 9.17 51.40
C MET A 8 9.56 10.31 52.38
N ILE A 9 9.90 10.14 53.67
CA ILE A 9 9.70 11.19 54.68
C ILE A 9 10.53 12.45 54.35
N LYS A 10 11.78 12.28 53.89
CA LYS A 10 12.63 13.42 53.46
C LYS A 10 12.06 14.13 52.24
N ALA A 11 11.58 13.38 51.25
CA ALA A 11 10.98 13.94 50.04
C ALA A 11 9.69 14.69 50.35
N SER A 12 8.83 14.14 51.22
CA SER A 12 7.61 14.82 51.69
C SER A 12 7.92 16.07 52.50
N ALA A 13 8.93 16.04 53.38
CA ALA A 13 9.33 17.23 54.14
C ALA A 13 9.86 18.35 53.22
N ALA A 14 10.66 18.00 52.22
CA ALA A 14 11.15 18.93 51.21
C ALA A 14 10.00 19.50 50.36
N ALA A 15 9.04 18.66 49.97
CA ALA A 15 7.83 19.06 49.25
C ALA A 15 7.00 20.09 50.00
N THR A 16 6.72 19.83 51.28
CA THR A 16 5.96 20.75 52.14
C THR A 16 6.71 22.07 52.32
N ALA A 17 8.02 22.03 52.59
CA ALA A 17 8.82 23.24 52.78
C ALA A 17 8.86 24.11 51.51
N ALA A 18 9.04 23.51 50.35
CA ALA A 18 9.06 24.23 49.07
C ALA A 18 7.69 24.83 48.72
N ALA A 19 6.60 24.11 49.00
CA ALA A 19 5.24 24.61 48.81
C ALA A 19 4.94 25.84 49.69
N VAL A 20 5.36 25.80 50.96
CA VAL A 20 5.23 26.96 51.88
C VAL A 20 6.10 28.13 51.43
N ALA A 21 7.29 27.87 50.91
CA ALA A 21 8.22 28.91 50.44
C ALA A 21 7.89 29.44 49.03
N GLY A 22 6.87 28.91 48.35
CA GLY A 22 6.54 29.29 46.97
C GLY A 22 7.62 28.92 45.95
N ILE A 23 8.49 27.98 46.28
CA ILE A 23 9.60 27.54 45.42
C ILE A 23 9.12 26.33 44.62
N PRO A 24 9.14 26.36 43.28
CA PRO A 24 8.81 25.20 42.48
C PRO A 24 9.87 24.11 42.70
N LEU A 25 9.47 22.97 43.26
CA LEU A 25 10.30 21.77 43.18
C LEU A 25 10.25 21.27 41.76
N THR A 26 11.40 21.31 41.08
CA THR A 26 11.64 20.47 39.92
C THR A 26 11.45 19.04 40.38
N GLY A 27 10.27 18.47 40.13
CA GLY A 27 10.05 17.05 40.36
C GLY A 27 11.15 16.30 39.62
N GLN A 28 11.90 15.46 40.31
CA GLN A 28 12.53 14.32 39.65
C GLN A 28 11.40 13.41 39.18
N GLY A 29 10.67 13.86 38.14
CA GLY A 29 10.02 12.95 37.24
C GLY A 29 11.12 11.99 36.82
N ALA A 30 10.91 10.70 37.08
CA ALA A 30 11.85 9.66 36.78
C ALA A 30 12.10 9.65 35.26
N ASN A 31 12.99 10.52 34.78
CA ASN A 31 13.95 10.12 33.78
C ASN A 31 14.71 9.00 34.47
N LEU A 32 14.20 7.77 34.34
CA LEU A 32 15.04 6.60 34.41
C LEU A 32 16.15 6.92 33.41
N VAL A 33 17.29 7.37 33.94
CA VAL A 33 18.57 7.26 33.25
C VAL A 33 18.83 5.77 33.20
N THR A 34 18.11 5.09 32.32
CA THR A 34 18.51 3.79 31.82
C THR A 34 19.82 4.06 31.11
N ASP A 35 20.88 3.37 31.51
CA ASP A 35 22.12 3.37 30.73
C ASP A 35 21.77 3.24 29.24
N SER A 36 22.38 4.07 28.39
CA SER A 36 22.18 3.97 26.96
C SER A 36 22.45 2.54 26.46
N ALA A 37 23.37 1.81 27.12
CA ALA A 37 23.66 0.41 26.87
C ALA A 37 22.44 -0.51 27.10
N TYR A 38 21.57 -0.22 28.08
CA TYR A 38 20.35 -1.00 28.37
C TYR A 38 19.13 -0.56 27.54
N THR A 39 19.21 0.57 26.84
CA THR A 39 18.16 1.09 25.94
C THR A 39 18.56 1.14 24.47
N GLN A 40 19.71 0.56 24.09
CA GLN A 40 20.12 0.56 22.68
C GLN A 40 19.08 -0.13 21.81
N LEU A 41 18.51 0.64 20.91
CA LEU A 41 17.65 0.17 19.83
C LEU A 41 18.49 0.13 18.56
N LYS A 42 18.47 -1.01 17.87
CA LYS A 42 19.04 -1.09 16.53
C LYS A 42 18.01 -0.55 15.54
N TRP A 43 18.32 0.57 14.92
CA TRP A 43 17.46 1.19 13.90
C TRP A 43 17.87 0.75 12.50
N ALA A 44 16.88 0.40 11.68
CA ALA A 44 17.07 0.10 10.26
C ALA A 44 15.95 0.73 9.43
N LYS A 45 16.26 1.09 8.18
CA LYS A 45 15.30 1.65 7.23
C LYS A 45 14.53 0.52 6.53
N ALA A 46 13.23 0.73 6.32
CA ALA A 46 12.39 -0.13 5.50
C ALA A 46 11.30 0.69 4.80
N ALA A 47 10.70 0.12 3.75
CA ALA A 47 9.45 0.65 3.20
C ALA A 47 8.26 0.19 4.07
N CYS A 48 7.22 1.02 4.16
CA CYS A 48 5.96 0.67 4.80
C CYS A 48 5.31 -0.56 4.11
N ARG A 49 4.76 -1.48 4.91
CA ARG A 49 4.20 -2.75 4.42
C ARG A 49 2.83 -2.64 3.73
N PHE A 50 2.26 -1.44 3.64
CA PHE A 50 0.86 -1.22 3.24
C PHE A 50 0.69 -0.67 1.82
N CYS A 51 0.28 0.60 1.67
CA CYS A 51 -0.15 1.20 0.40
C CYS A 51 1.02 1.54 -0.53
N GLY A 52 0.71 1.73 -1.82
CA GLY A 52 1.65 2.10 -2.88
C GLY A 52 2.31 3.47 -2.73
N THR A 53 1.92 4.32 -1.76
CA THR A 53 2.65 5.57 -1.47
C THR A 53 4.12 5.31 -1.13
N GLY A 54 4.46 4.17 -0.55
CA GLY A 54 5.86 3.80 -0.34
C GLY A 54 6.57 4.64 0.74
N CYS A 55 5.87 5.00 1.82
CA CYS A 55 6.50 5.73 2.93
C CYS A 55 7.70 4.97 3.48
N SER A 56 8.84 5.65 3.64
CA SER A 56 10.00 5.10 4.34
C SER A 56 9.80 5.22 5.85
N VAL A 57 10.21 4.19 6.57
CA VAL A 57 10.13 4.08 8.03
C VAL A 57 11.46 3.65 8.62
N ASN A 58 11.75 4.14 9.82
CA ASN A 58 12.81 3.62 10.67
C ASN A 58 12.20 2.61 11.65
N VAL A 59 12.80 1.43 11.72
CA VAL A 59 12.35 0.27 12.50
C VAL A 59 13.34 0.04 13.63
N ALA A 60 12.88 0.19 14.88
CA ALA A 60 13.67 -0.13 16.07
C ALA A 60 13.53 -1.59 16.45
N VAL A 61 14.67 -2.27 16.57
CA VAL A 61 14.76 -3.65 17.01
C VAL A 61 15.49 -3.73 18.36
N LYS A 62 14.90 -4.45 19.30
CA LYS A 62 15.52 -4.85 20.57
C LYS A 62 15.27 -6.34 20.78
N GLU A 63 16.31 -7.10 21.13
CA GLU A 63 16.20 -8.54 21.43
C GLU A 63 15.48 -9.33 20.32
N GLY A 64 15.80 -9.03 19.07
CA GLY A 64 15.19 -9.69 17.90
C GLY A 64 13.74 -9.30 17.61
N LYS A 65 13.16 -8.37 18.37
CA LYS A 65 11.79 -7.88 18.16
C LYS A 65 11.78 -6.43 17.72
N VAL A 66 10.99 -6.13 16.69
CA VAL A 66 10.54 -4.77 16.40
C VAL A 66 9.73 -4.24 17.59
N VAL A 67 10.19 -3.15 18.20
CA VAL A 67 9.54 -2.52 19.36
C VAL A 67 8.93 -1.16 19.02
N ALA A 68 9.41 -0.49 17.96
CA ALA A 68 8.86 0.78 17.50
C ALA A 68 9.12 1.00 16.01
N THR A 69 8.28 1.85 15.42
CA THR A 69 8.45 2.36 14.06
C THR A 69 8.12 3.84 14.04
N HIS A 70 8.86 4.64 13.27
CA HIS A 70 8.49 6.02 12.99
C HIS A 70 8.81 6.39 11.54
N GLY A 71 8.18 7.44 11.02
CA GLY A 71 8.43 7.92 9.67
C GLY A 71 9.86 8.42 9.53
N ASP A 72 10.51 8.07 8.43
CA ASP A 72 11.86 8.52 8.12
C ASP A 72 11.87 9.98 7.66
N ILE A 73 12.50 10.85 8.46
CA ILE A 73 12.62 12.29 8.18
C ILE A 73 13.43 12.59 6.91
N LYS A 74 14.29 11.65 6.47
CA LYS A 74 15.11 11.80 5.27
C LYS A 74 14.40 11.29 4.01
N SER A 75 13.17 10.81 4.14
CA SER A 75 12.40 10.31 3.02
C SER A 75 11.74 11.43 2.23
N GLU A 76 12.01 11.49 0.93
CA GLU A 76 11.38 12.46 0.02
C GLU A 76 9.85 12.26 -0.06
N VAL A 77 9.40 11.00 0.02
CA VAL A 77 7.98 10.64 -0.06
C VAL A 77 7.18 11.23 1.09
N ASN A 78 7.61 10.98 2.32
CA ASN A 78 6.78 11.17 3.52
C ASN A 78 7.39 12.12 4.57
N ARG A 79 8.65 12.56 4.41
CA ARG A 79 9.29 13.62 5.21
C ARG A 79 9.06 13.47 6.74
N GLY A 80 9.14 12.24 7.25
CA GLY A 80 8.95 11.92 8.67
C GLY A 80 7.51 11.58 9.10
N LEU A 81 6.52 11.79 8.23
CA LEU A 81 5.11 11.50 8.53
C LEU A 81 4.72 10.06 8.17
N ASN A 82 3.72 9.52 8.85
CA ASN A 82 3.03 8.30 8.47
C ASN A 82 1.52 8.46 8.68
N CYS A 83 0.73 7.54 8.12
CA CYS A 83 -0.66 7.37 8.51
C CYS A 83 -0.78 6.38 9.68
N VAL A 84 -1.99 6.21 10.22
CA VAL A 84 -2.27 5.27 11.32
C VAL A 84 -1.70 3.86 11.07
N LYS A 85 -1.83 3.35 9.84
CA LYS A 85 -1.30 2.03 9.46
C LYS A 85 0.23 1.96 9.61
N GLY A 86 0.92 3.01 9.20
CA GLY A 86 2.38 3.13 9.30
C GLY A 86 2.87 3.25 10.74
N TYR A 87 2.20 4.05 11.57
CA TYR A 87 2.56 4.21 12.98
C TYR A 87 2.42 2.93 13.81
N PHE A 88 1.54 2.00 13.41
CA PHE A 88 1.32 0.73 14.09
C PHE A 88 2.04 -0.48 13.43
N LEU A 89 2.99 -0.24 12.53
CA LEU A 89 3.77 -1.31 11.87
C LEU A 89 4.48 -2.25 12.86
N SER A 90 4.89 -1.76 14.03
CA SER A 90 5.54 -2.60 15.05
C SER A 90 4.69 -3.75 15.59
N LYS A 91 3.39 -3.81 15.29
CA LYS A 91 2.46 -4.82 15.83
C LYS A 91 2.11 -5.94 14.84
N ILE A 92 2.22 -5.70 13.53
CA ILE A 92 1.58 -6.55 12.51
C ILE A 92 2.15 -7.97 12.39
N MET A 93 3.33 -8.22 12.96
CA MET A 93 3.99 -9.53 12.91
C MET A 93 3.74 -10.39 14.16
N TYR A 94 3.02 -9.86 15.16
CA TYR A 94 2.88 -10.47 16.49
C TYR A 94 1.44 -10.88 16.84
N GLY A 95 0.61 -11.16 15.82
CA GLY A 95 -0.66 -11.85 16.04
C GLY A 95 -0.42 -13.20 16.74
N ALA A 96 -1.22 -13.52 17.75
CA ALA A 96 -1.10 -14.77 18.51
C ALA A 96 -1.40 -16.01 17.66
N ASP A 97 -2.11 -15.82 16.56
CA ASP A 97 -2.55 -16.79 15.55
C ASP A 97 -1.57 -16.92 14.36
N ARG A 98 -0.35 -16.40 14.48
CA ARG A 98 0.65 -16.51 13.42
C ARG A 98 0.98 -17.97 13.13
N LEU A 99 0.83 -18.39 11.87
CA LEU A 99 1.21 -19.74 11.42
C LEU A 99 2.71 -19.97 11.63
N THR A 100 3.08 -21.09 12.27
CA THR A 100 4.46 -21.44 12.64
C THR A 100 4.99 -22.72 11.98
N GLN A 101 4.11 -23.52 11.38
CA GLN A 101 4.44 -24.80 10.76
C GLN A 101 3.51 -25.09 9.57
N PRO A 102 3.95 -25.93 8.61
CA PRO A 102 3.08 -26.42 7.55
C PRO A 102 1.89 -27.20 8.12
N LEU A 103 0.73 -27.07 7.47
CA LEU A 103 -0.50 -27.75 7.83
C LEU A 103 -1.05 -28.48 6.59
N LEU A 104 -1.41 -29.75 6.76
CA LEU A 104 -2.02 -30.57 5.73
C LEU A 104 -3.41 -31.01 6.18
N ARG A 105 -4.39 -31.02 5.27
CA ARG A 105 -5.69 -31.64 5.56
C ARG A 105 -5.54 -33.15 5.58
N MET A 106 -5.90 -33.75 6.70
CA MET A 106 -5.70 -35.18 6.93
C MET A 106 -6.92 -35.85 7.55
N SER A 107 -7.11 -37.11 7.19
CA SER A 107 -8.02 -38.05 7.84
C SER A 107 -7.35 -39.43 7.85
N ASN A 108 -7.47 -40.17 8.96
CA ASN A 108 -6.82 -41.49 9.15
C ASN A 108 -5.30 -41.53 8.82
N GLY A 109 -4.57 -40.45 9.11
CA GLY A 109 -3.13 -40.37 8.89
C GLY A 109 -2.70 -40.15 7.44
N GLN A 110 -3.63 -39.86 6.53
CA GLN A 110 -3.35 -39.60 5.11
C GLN A 110 -3.95 -38.27 4.65
N PHE A 111 -3.49 -37.75 3.51
CA PHE A 111 -4.10 -36.58 2.88
C PHE A 111 -5.57 -36.86 2.56
N ASP A 112 -6.45 -35.97 3.02
CA ASP A 112 -7.87 -35.99 2.73
C ASP A 112 -8.33 -34.57 2.45
N LYS A 113 -9.04 -34.35 1.35
CA LYS A 113 -9.51 -33.01 0.96
C LYS A 113 -10.53 -32.45 1.97
N ASP A 114 -11.30 -33.33 2.59
CA ASP A 114 -12.34 -33.00 3.57
C ASP A 114 -11.86 -33.18 5.02
N GLY A 115 -10.57 -33.50 5.19
CA GLY A 115 -9.93 -33.67 6.49
C GLY A 115 -9.61 -32.36 7.22
N GLU A 116 -9.19 -32.52 8.48
CA GLU A 116 -8.80 -31.43 9.38
C GLU A 116 -7.32 -31.05 9.21
N PHE A 117 -6.98 -29.79 9.46
CA PHE A 117 -5.60 -29.33 9.38
C PHE A 117 -4.75 -29.94 10.50
N THR A 118 -3.76 -30.72 10.09
CA THR A 118 -2.81 -31.38 10.98
C THR A 118 -1.39 -30.88 10.69
N PRO A 119 -0.57 -30.58 11.72
CA PRO A 119 0.84 -30.23 11.54
C PRO A 119 1.66 -31.31 10.85
N ILE A 120 2.50 -30.91 9.90
CA ILE A 120 3.47 -31.80 9.22
C ILE A 120 4.83 -31.10 9.07
N SER A 121 5.88 -31.87 8.74
CA SER A 121 7.20 -31.29 8.46
C SER A 121 7.24 -30.57 7.11
N TRP A 122 8.25 -29.72 6.91
CA TRP A 122 8.50 -29.08 5.61
C TRP A 122 8.81 -30.08 4.51
N ASP A 123 9.60 -31.12 4.80
CA ASP A 123 9.94 -32.17 3.82
C ASP A 123 8.67 -32.90 3.35
N GLN A 124 7.80 -33.29 4.29
CA GLN A 124 6.52 -33.91 3.96
C GLN A 124 5.63 -32.98 3.12
N ALA A 125 5.57 -31.69 3.46
CA ALA A 125 4.75 -30.72 2.73
C ALA A 125 5.23 -30.59 1.28
N PHE A 126 6.54 -30.46 1.06
CA PHE A 126 7.10 -30.34 -0.29
C PHE A 126 7.03 -31.64 -1.09
N ASP A 127 7.24 -32.80 -0.48
CA ASP A 127 7.12 -34.10 -1.15
C ASP A 127 5.69 -34.31 -1.69
N ILE A 128 4.68 -34.02 -0.87
CA ILE A 128 3.27 -34.15 -1.26
C ILE A 128 2.93 -33.13 -2.36
N MET A 129 3.35 -31.87 -2.22
CA MET A 129 3.15 -30.86 -3.25
C MET A 129 3.78 -31.29 -4.58
N ALA A 130 5.01 -31.78 -4.55
CA ALA A 130 5.74 -32.23 -5.73
C ALA A 130 5.09 -33.45 -6.39
N GLU A 131 4.61 -34.43 -5.61
CA GLU A 131 3.86 -35.59 -6.10
C GLU A 131 2.61 -35.13 -6.86
N LYS A 132 1.76 -34.29 -6.24
CA LYS A 132 0.53 -33.81 -6.87
C LYS A 132 0.80 -32.93 -8.09
N TRP A 133 1.83 -32.08 -8.06
CA TRP A 133 2.24 -31.27 -9.21
C TRP A 133 2.70 -32.15 -10.37
N LYS A 134 3.56 -33.13 -10.12
CA LYS A 134 4.05 -34.07 -11.15
C LYS A 134 2.90 -34.86 -11.77
N GLN A 135 1.94 -35.31 -10.95
CA GLN A 135 0.75 -36.00 -11.44
C GLN A 135 -0.09 -35.10 -12.37
N ALA A 136 -0.42 -33.87 -11.94
CA ALA A 136 -1.20 -32.93 -12.75
C ALA A 136 -0.51 -32.58 -14.07
N LEU A 137 0.82 -32.38 -14.04
CA LEU A 137 1.62 -32.12 -15.23
C LEU A 137 1.67 -33.32 -16.17
N LYS A 138 1.77 -34.54 -15.65
CA LYS A 138 1.76 -35.77 -16.45
C LYS A 138 0.41 -35.98 -17.14
N ASP A 139 -0.69 -35.72 -16.43
CA ASP A 139 -2.04 -36.03 -16.92
C ASP A 139 -2.59 -34.99 -17.89
N LYS A 140 -2.33 -33.70 -17.62
CA LYS A 140 -2.97 -32.58 -18.34
C LYS A 140 -1.98 -31.55 -18.90
N GLY A 141 -0.69 -31.72 -18.67
CA GLY A 141 0.34 -30.79 -19.11
C GLY A 141 0.40 -29.48 -18.32
N PRO A 142 1.20 -28.50 -18.78
CA PRO A 142 1.48 -27.25 -18.08
C PRO A 142 0.27 -26.36 -17.79
N THR A 143 -0.82 -26.52 -18.52
CA THR A 143 -2.04 -25.69 -18.37
C THR A 143 -2.91 -26.09 -17.18
N ALA A 144 -2.62 -27.22 -16.52
CA ALA A 144 -3.36 -27.69 -15.35
C ALA A 144 -2.79 -27.25 -14.00
N VAL A 145 -1.65 -26.54 -14.00
CA VAL A 145 -1.07 -25.92 -12.81
C VAL A 145 -1.19 -24.41 -12.89
N GLY A 146 -1.24 -23.74 -11.74
CA GLY A 146 -1.37 -22.29 -11.69
C GLY A 146 -0.93 -21.70 -10.35
N MET A 147 -0.56 -20.42 -10.38
CA MET A 147 -0.21 -19.64 -9.19
C MET A 147 -0.94 -18.31 -9.18
N PHE A 148 -1.57 -18.01 -8.06
CA PHE A 148 -2.10 -16.68 -7.80
C PHE A 148 -1.11 -15.91 -6.92
N GLY A 149 -0.45 -14.91 -7.53
CA GLY A 149 0.62 -14.15 -6.90
C GLY A 149 0.14 -12.93 -6.10
N SER A 150 1.09 -12.09 -5.68
CA SER A 150 0.78 -10.89 -4.92
C SER A 150 1.67 -9.70 -5.30
N GLY A 151 1.06 -8.52 -5.48
CA GLY A 151 1.77 -7.24 -5.55
C GLY A 151 2.42 -6.82 -4.22
N GLN A 152 2.24 -7.61 -3.16
CA GLN A 152 2.93 -7.45 -1.89
C GLN A 152 4.18 -8.32 -1.76
N TRP A 153 4.50 -9.11 -2.79
CA TRP A 153 5.80 -9.74 -2.88
C TRP A 153 6.91 -8.70 -3.01
N THR A 154 8.09 -9.10 -2.55
CA THR A 154 9.31 -8.44 -2.99
C THR A 154 9.55 -8.68 -4.48
N ILE A 155 10.36 -7.83 -5.11
CA ILE A 155 10.70 -7.96 -6.53
C ILE A 155 11.31 -9.34 -6.82
N TRP A 156 12.20 -9.81 -5.95
CA TRP A 156 12.90 -11.08 -6.14
C TRP A 156 11.98 -12.30 -5.97
N GLU A 157 11.00 -12.27 -5.06
CA GLU A 157 10.00 -13.34 -4.94
C GLU A 157 9.14 -13.43 -6.21
N GLY A 158 8.66 -12.28 -6.70
CA GLY A 158 7.88 -12.23 -7.95
C GLY A 158 8.68 -12.73 -9.15
N TYR A 159 9.96 -12.36 -9.25
CA TYR A 159 10.86 -12.84 -10.30
C TYR A 159 11.12 -14.35 -10.20
N ALA A 160 11.36 -14.87 -9.00
CA ALA A 160 11.56 -16.30 -8.78
C ALA A 160 10.29 -17.11 -9.15
N ALA A 161 9.11 -16.63 -8.76
CA ALA A 161 7.83 -17.21 -9.12
C ALA A 161 7.61 -17.21 -10.65
N ALA A 162 7.90 -16.09 -11.31
CA ALA A 162 7.81 -15.98 -12.77
C ALA A 162 8.74 -16.96 -13.48
N LYS A 163 9.99 -17.11 -13.02
CA LYS A 163 10.94 -18.10 -13.58
C LYS A 163 10.47 -19.53 -13.36
N LEU A 164 10.03 -19.85 -12.15
CA LEU A 164 9.51 -21.17 -11.82
C LEU A 164 8.35 -21.57 -12.75
N TYR A 165 7.41 -20.66 -13.00
CA TYR A 165 6.25 -20.95 -13.85
C TYR A 165 6.58 -20.93 -15.34
N LYS A 166 7.12 -19.80 -15.83
CA LYS A 166 7.27 -19.58 -17.28
C LYS A 166 8.42 -20.39 -17.87
N ALA A 167 9.53 -20.51 -17.15
CA ALA A 167 10.71 -21.24 -17.62
C ALA A 167 10.78 -22.67 -17.07
N GLY A 168 10.41 -22.88 -15.80
CA GLY A 168 10.41 -24.21 -15.18
C GLY A 168 9.25 -25.07 -15.66
N PHE A 169 8.02 -24.73 -15.26
CA PHE A 169 6.83 -25.50 -15.62
C PHE A 169 6.35 -25.26 -17.05
N ARG A 170 6.88 -24.25 -17.74
CA ARG A 170 6.47 -23.84 -19.09
C ARG A 170 4.98 -23.49 -19.15
N SER A 171 4.49 -22.84 -18.09
CA SER A 171 3.10 -22.40 -17.94
C SER A 171 3.02 -20.88 -17.80
N ASN A 172 2.05 -20.28 -18.47
CA ASN A 172 1.71 -18.86 -18.31
C ASN A 172 0.62 -18.61 -17.27
N ASN A 173 0.16 -19.66 -16.56
CA ASN A 173 -0.89 -19.58 -15.54
C ASN A 173 -0.34 -18.99 -14.22
N ILE A 174 0.17 -17.77 -14.27
CA ILE A 174 0.60 -17.00 -13.12
C ILE A 174 0.01 -15.59 -13.25
N ASP A 175 -0.82 -15.20 -12.30
CA ASP A 175 -1.45 -13.87 -12.28
C ASP A 175 -1.54 -13.37 -10.83
N PRO A 176 -1.25 -12.09 -10.55
CA PRO A 176 -1.26 -11.56 -9.20
C PRO A 176 -2.60 -10.93 -8.83
N ASN A 177 -2.82 -10.68 -7.54
CA ASN A 177 -3.91 -9.83 -7.06
C ASN A 177 -3.98 -8.43 -7.73
N ALA A 178 -2.87 -7.92 -8.27
CA ALA A 178 -2.83 -6.67 -9.02
C ALA A 178 -3.71 -6.67 -10.30
N ARG A 179 -4.13 -7.85 -10.79
CA ARG A 179 -5.19 -8.00 -11.80
C ARG A 179 -6.45 -7.23 -11.43
N HIS A 180 -6.83 -7.28 -10.16
CA HIS A 180 -8.03 -6.62 -9.62
C HIS A 180 -7.83 -5.13 -9.35
N CYS A 181 -6.62 -4.59 -9.57
CA CYS A 181 -6.28 -3.24 -9.18
C CYS A 181 -5.78 -2.41 -10.38
N MET A 182 -4.67 -2.82 -10.99
CA MET A 182 -3.93 -1.97 -11.94
C MET A 182 -4.08 -2.40 -13.41
N ALA A 183 -4.75 -3.52 -13.70
CA ALA A 183 -4.82 -4.06 -15.06
C ALA A 183 -5.39 -3.08 -16.09
N SER A 184 -6.45 -2.33 -15.74
CA SER A 184 -7.03 -1.30 -16.61
C SER A 184 -6.07 -0.13 -16.85
N ALA A 185 -5.30 0.25 -15.83
CA ALA A 185 -4.30 1.31 -15.96
C ALA A 185 -3.18 0.90 -16.94
N VAL A 186 -2.62 -0.31 -16.77
CA VAL A 186 -1.61 -0.86 -17.69
C VAL A 186 -2.15 -0.93 -19.11
N GLY A 187 -3.39 -1.39 -19.30
CA GLY A 187 -4.06 -1.40 -20.60
C GLY A 187 -4.14 0.00 -21.22
N GLY A 188 -4.47 1.02 -20.43
CA GLY A 188 -4.50 2.41 -20.88
C GLY A 188 -3.11 2.95 -21.26
N PHE A 189 -2.11 2.73 -20.41
CA PHE A 189 -0.73 3.17 -20.62
C PHE A 189 -0.12 2.54 -21.89
N MET A 190 -0.21 1.22 -22.03
CA MET A 190 0.33 0.51 -23.21
C MET A 190 -0.34 0.95 -24.50
N ARG A 191 -1.64 1.24 -24.49
CA ARG A 191 -2.38 1.70 -25.68
C ARG A 191 -2.12 3.16 -26.03
N THR A 192 -1.83 4.01 -25.04
CA THR A 192 -1.68 5.46 -25.24
C THR A 192 -0.23 5.86 -25.46
N PHE A 193 0.69 5.30 -24.68
CA PHE A 193 2.10 5.70 -24.65
C PHE A 193 3.07 4.59 -25.09
N GLY A 194 2.59 3.34 -25.21
CA GLY A 194 3.45 2.20 -25.56
C GLY A 194 4.40 1.75 -24.44
N MET A 195 4.25 2.32 -23.24
CA MET A 195 5.05 2.04 -22.05
C MET A 195 4.14 2.13 -20.83
N ASP A 196 4.38 1.27 -19.84
CA ASP A 196 3.64 1.24 -18.56
C ASP A 196 4.26 2.22 -17.54
N GLU A 197 3.52 2.46 -16.44
CA GLU A 197 3.84 3.34 -15.31
C GLU A 197 3.71 4.86 -15.58
N PRO A 198 3.52 5.68 -14.52
CA PRO A 198 3.40 7.13 -14.67
C PRO A 198 4.66 7.78 -15.24
N MET A 199 4.47 8.79 -16.10
CA MET A 199 5.56 9.65 -16.60
C MET A 199 5.95 10.79 -15.65
N GLY A 200 5.13 11.03 -14.62
CA GLY A 200 5.37 12.02 -13.56
C GLY A 200 5.88 11.38 -12.26
N CYS A 201 6.01 12.18 -11.21
CA CYS A 201 6.38 11.73 -9.87
C CYS A 201 5.66 12.53 -8.78
N TYR A 202 5.91 12.23 -7.51
CA TYR A 202 5.20 12.93 -6.43
C TYR A 202 5.53 14.41 -6.33
N ASP A 203 6.66 14.85 -6.89
CA ASP A 203 7.08 16.26 -6.87
C ASP A 203 6.15 17.13 -7.73
N ASP A 204 5.42 16.53 -8.66
CA ASP A 204 4.37 17.22 -9.43
C ASP A 204 3.30 17.84 -8.51
N ILE A 205 3.07 17.27 -7.32
CA ILE A 205 2.10 17.79 -6.35
C ILE A 205 2.49 19.20 -5.90
N GLU A 206 3.77 19.48 -5.65
CA GLU A 206 4.21 20.80 -5.21
C GLU A 206 4.17 21.85 -6.34
N HIS A 207 4.07 21.41 -7.60
CA HIS A 207 4.03 22.27 -8.79
C HIS A 207 2.62 22.47 -9.37
N ALA A 208 1.64 21.66 -8.98
CA ALA A 208 0.30 21.73 -9.55
C ALA A 208 -0.48 22.97 -9.07
N ASP A 209 -1.28 23.54 -9.97
CA ASP A 209 -2.25 24.61 -9.67
C ASP A 209 -3.70 24.08 -9.60
N ALA A 210 -3.95 22.86 -10.03
CA ALA A 210 -5.24 22.19 -9.92
C ALA A 210 -5.07 20.69 -9.71
N PHE A 211 -5.90 20.12 -8.84
CA PHE A 211 -6.01 18.67 -8.62
C PHE A 211 -7.41 18.21 -8.99
N VAL A 212 -7.51 17.12 -9.77
CA VAL A 212 -8.79 16.51 -10.10
C VAL A 212 -8.76 15.03 -9.70
N LEU A 213 -9.42 14.70 -8.59
CA LEU A 213 -9.52 13.34 -8.07
C LEU A 213 -10.70 12.63 -8.74
N TRP A 214 -10.40 11.81 -9.75
CA TRP A 214 -11.39 10.97 -10.45
C TRP A 214 -11.61 9.64 -9.71
N GLY A 215 -12.59 9.61 -8.80
CA GLY A 215 -12.95 8.44 -7.98
C GLY A 215 -11.95 8.08 -6.88
N SER A 216 -10.87 8.84 -6.73
CA SER A 216 -9.81 8.56 -5.77
C SER A 216 -10.17 9.10 -4.37
N ASN A 217 -10.30 8.22 -3.38
CA ASN A 217 -10.38 8.61 -1.97
C ASN A 217 -8.97 8.66 -1.34
N MET A 218 -8.20 9.69 -1.71
CA MET A 218 -6.79 9.82 -1.27
C MET A 218 -6.65 9.96 0.25
N ALA A 219 -7.60 10.63 0.91
CA ALA A 219 -7.60 10.84 2.35
C ALA A 219 -7.46 9.55 3.17
N GLU A 220 -7.98 8.43 2.66
CA GLU A 220 -7.98 7.14 3.36
C GLU A 220 -7.04 6.11 2.73
N MET A 221 -6.93 6.11 1.39
CA MET A 221 -6.19 5.09 0.63
C MET A 221 -4.72 5.48 0.42
N HIS A 222 -4.41 6.77 0.28
CA HIS A 222 -3.05 7.30 0.12
C HIS A 222 -2.81 8.53 1.01
N PRO A 223 -2.91 8.42 2.35
CA PRO A 223 -3.05 9.59 3.22
C PRO A 223 -1.86 10.54 3.18
N ILE A 224 -0.64 10.05 2.94
CA ILE A 224 0.55 10.91 2.85
C ILE A 224 0.60 11.71 1.55
N LEU A 225 0.10 11.16 0.44
CA LEU A 225 -0.06 11.95 -0.78
C LEU A 225 -1.16 12.99 -0.59
N TRP A 226 -2.25 12.61 0.08
CA TRP A 226 -3.29 13.58 0.45
C TRP A 226 -2.74 14.70 1.33
N THR A 227 -1.87 14.41 2.30
CA THR A 227 -1.18 15.44 3.09
C THR A 227 -0.40 16.42 2.22
N ARG A 228 0.29 15.96 1.17
CA ARG A 228 1.00 16.85 0.23
C ARG A 228 0.03 17.70 -0.60
N VAL A 229 -1.08 17.13 -1.06
CA VAL A 229 -2.15 17.88 -1.76
C VAL A 229 -2.77 18.93 -0.84
N THR A 230 -3.06 18.57 0.42
CA THR A 230 -3.53 19.50 1.45
C THR A 230 -2.54 20.64 1.69
N ASP A 231 -1.26 20.32 1.85
CA ASP A 231 -0.21 21.34 2.04
C ASP A 231 -0.17 22.30 0.85
N ARG A 232 -0.12 21.78 -0.38
CA ARG A 232 -0.15 22.60 -1.60
C ARG A 232 -1.40 23.49 -1.67
N ARG A 233 -2.59 22.92 -1.44
CA ARG A 233 -3.87 23.64 -1.51
C ARG A 233 -3.97 24.74 -0.44
N LEU A 234 -3.50 24.49 0.78
CA LEU A 234 -3.62 25.44 1.89
C LEU A 234 -2.51 26.51 1.89
N SER A 235 -1.32 26.18 1.38
CA SER A 235 -0.18 27.12 1.30
C SER A 235 -0.22 28.01 0.06
N ALA A 236 -0.93 27.61 -1.00
CA ALA A 236 -1.07 28.38 -2.23
C ALA A 236 -2.57 28.63 -2.55
N PRO A 237 -3.12 29.81 -2.19
CA PRO A 237 -4.57 30.07 -2.27
C PRO A 237 -5.20 29.97 -3.67
N HIS A 238 -4.40 30.07 -4.74
CA HIS A 238 -4.88 29.96 -6.12
C HIS A 238 -5.07 28.50 -6.57
N VAL A 239 -4.53 27.54 -5.81
CA VAL A 239 -4.65 26.11 -6.12
C VAL A 239 -6.09 25.66 -5.88
N GLN A 240 -6.64 24.85 -6.79
CA GLN A 240 -7.98 24.29 -6.65
C GLN A 240 -7.98 22.76 -6.55
N VAL A 241 -8.91 22.19 -5.77
CA VAL A 241 -9.10 20.74 -5.64
C VAL A 241 -10.53 20.38 -6.05
N ALA A 242 -10.66 19.65 -7.17
CA ALA A 242 -11.90 19.01 -7.58
C ALA A 242 -11.91 17.54 -7.14
N VAL A 243 -13.01 17.11 -6.52
CA VAL A 243 -13.20 15.72 -6.08
C VAL A 243 -14.45 15.17 -6.71
N MET A 244 -14.27 14.14 -7.54
CA MET A 244 -15.35 13.47 -8.24
C MET A 244 -15.49 12.05 -7.69
N SER A 245 -16.67 11.68 -7.23
CA SER A 245 -16.93 10.34 -6.70
C SER A 245 -18.38 9.93 -6.94
N THR A 246 -18.71 8.65 -6.75
CA THR A 246 -20.09 8.16 -6.76
C THR A 246 -20.77 8.24 -5.39
N PHE A 247 -20.00 8.58 -4.35
CA PHE A 247 -20.45 8.83 -2.98
C PHE A 247 -19.48 9.79 -2.27
N GLU A 248 -19.97 10.53 -1.27
CA GLU A 248 -19.12 11.43 -0.49
C GLU A 248 -18.20 10.68 0.49
N HIS A 249 -16.99 11.17 0.65
CA HIS A 249 -15.96 10.63 1.56
C HIS A 249 -14.98 11.72 1.98
N ARG A 250 -14.05 11.43 2.89
CA ARG A 250 -13.16 12.45 3.53
C ARG A 250 -12.36 13.34 2.58
N SER A 251 -12.09 12.91 1.34
CA SER A 251 -11.43 13.80 0.37
C SER A 251 -12.29 15.02 0.00
N PHE A 252 -13.62 14.97 0.19
CA PHE A 252 -14.53 16.10 -0.02
C PHE A 252 -14.30 17.24 0.98
N ASP A 253 -13.70 16.96 2.14
CA ASP A 253 -13.45 17.96 3.20
C ASP A 253 -12.46 19.06 2.77
N LEU A 254 -11.66 18.83 1.72
CA LEU A 254 -10.74 19.80 1.11
C LEU A 254 -11.23 20.34 -0.24
N ALA A 255 -12.30 19.77 -0.81
CA ALA A 255 -12.69 20.02 -2.18
C ALA A 255 -13.26 21.43 -2.37
N ASP A 256 -12.74 22.17 -3.34
CA ASP A 256 -13.35 23.40 -3.85
C ASP A 256 -14.52 23.07 -4.79
N LEU A 257 -14.40 21.98 -5.54
CA LEU A 257 -15.38 21.51 -6.52
C LEU A 257 -15.75 20.04 -6.24
N PRO A 258 -16.67 19.78 -5.30
CA PRO A 258 -17.18 18.43 -5.03
C PRO A 258 -18.23 18.03 -6.07
N ILE A 259 -18.11 16.83 -6.65
CA ILE A 259 -19.06 16.28 -7.62
C ILE A 259 -19.39 14.85 -7.25
N VAL A 260 -20.68 14.59 -7.01
CA VAL A 260 -21.24 13.23 -6.95
C VAL A 260 -21.89 12.91 -8.30
N PHE A 261 -21.50 11.80 -8.93
CA PHE A 261 -22.01 11.40 -10.24
C PHE A 261 -22.51 9.95 -10.26
N THR A 262 -23.37 9.62 -11.23
CA THR A 262 -23.89 8.27 -11.44
C THR A 262 -22.74 7.32 -11.84
N PRO A 263 -22.57 6.15 -11.20
CA PRO A 263 -21.54 5.19 -11.60
C PRO A 263 -21.54 4.92 -13.11
N GLN A 264 -20.34 4.82 -13.69
CA GLN A 264 -20.11 4.65 -15.14
C GLN A 264 -20.39 5.87 -16.04
N SER A 265 -20.88 7.00 -15.49
CA SER A 265 -21.04 8.24 -16.28
C SER A 265 -19.76 9.08 -16.39
N ASP A 266 -18.68 8.69 -15.71
CA ASP A 266 -17.36 9.29 -15.78
C ASP A 266 -16.81 9.40 -17.22
N LEU A 267 -17.02 8.38 -18.05
CA LEU A 267 -16.65 8.39 -19.47
C LEU A 267 -17.33 9.54 -20.24
N ALA A 268 -18.60 9.82 -19.95
CA ALA A 268 -19.32 10.92 -20.58
C ALA A 268 -18.76 12.27 -20.13
N ILE A 269 -18.37 12.40 -18.84
CA ILE A 269 -17.78 13.64 -18.31
C ILE A 269 -16.40 13.88 -18.96
N LEU A 270 -15.55 12.85 -19.12
CA LEU A 270 -14.27 12.98 -19.82
C LEU A 270 -14.46 13.45 -21.28
N ASN A 271 -15.43 12.87 -22.00
CA ASN A 271 -15.74 13.29 -23.37
C ASN A 271 -16.31 14.72 -23.43
N TYR A 272 -17.10 15.13 -22.43
CA TYR A 272 -17.60 16.50 -22.32
C TYR A 272 -16.46 17.50 -22.12
N ILE A 273 -15.46 17.19 -21.29
CA ILE A 273 -14.26 18.02 -21.10
C ILE A 273 -13.48 18.13 -22.42
N ALA A 274 -13.23 17.02 -23.10
CA ALA A 274 -12.53 17.02 -24.38
C ALA A 274 -13.27 17.87 -25.44
N ASN A 275 -14.59 17.71 -25.54
CA ASN A 275 -15.42 18.52 -26.44
C ASN A 275 -15.37 20.00 -26.08
N THR A 276 -15.41 20.35 -24.79
CA THR A 276 -15.34 21.74 -24.33
C THR A 276 -14.01 22.39 -24.69
N ILE A 277 -12.88 21.68 -24.50
CA ILE A 277 -11.53 22.16 -24.90
C ILE A 277 -11.48 22.49 -26.40
N ILE A 278 -12.09 21.63 -27.23
CA ILE A 278 -12.15 21.84 -28.69
C ILE A 278 -13.06 23.02 -29.04
N GLN A 279 -14.28 23.06 -28.50
CA GLN A 279 -15.27 24.10 -28.81
C GLN A 279 -14.83 25.50 -28.34
N THR A 280 -13.99 25.57 -27.31
CA THR A 280 -13.48 26.84 -26.77
C THR A 280 -12.09 27.23 -27.30
N ASP A 281 -11.59 26.50 -28.31
CA ASP A 281 -10.28 26.71 -28.94
C ASP A 281 -9.13 26.77 -27.92
N LYS A 282 -9.14 25.84 -26.96
CA LYS A 282 -8.10 25.66 -25.93
C LYS A 282 -7.14 24.50 -26.22
N VAL A 283 -7.17 23.98 -27.44
CA VAL A 283 -6.27 22.91 -27.88
C VAL A 283 -4.85 23.48 -28.01
N ASN A 284 -3.86 22.82 -27.40
CA ASN A 284 -2.46 23.10 -27.67
C ASN A 284 -2.05 22.44 -29.01
N TRP A 285 -2.28 23.15 -30.11
CA TRP A 285 -2.02 22.65 -31.45
C TRP A 285 -0.55 22.34 -31.73
N ASP A 286 0.39 23.07 -31.12
CA ASP A 286 1.82 22.78 -31.29
C ASP A 286 2.17 21.38 -30.75
N PHE A 287 1.69 21.07 -29.54
CA PHE A 287 1.91 19.76 -28.95
C PHE A 287 1.21 18.65 -29.75
N VAL A 288 -0.06 18.86 -30.11
CA VAL A 288 -0.86 17.87 -30.87
C VAL A 288 -0.18 17.53 -32.19
N ASN A 289 0.22 18.55 -32.96
CA ASN A 289 0.80 18.36 -34.29
C ASN A 289 2.17 17.65 -34.26
N LYS A 290 2.92 17.77 -33.16
CA LYS A 290 4.25 17.16 -33.02
C LYS A 290 4.26 15.79 -32.35
N HIS A 291 3.32 15.52 -31.44
CA HIS A 291 3.44 14.42 -30.48
C HIS A 291 2.22 13.49 -30.41
N VAL A 292 1.11 13.82 -31.08
CA VAL A 292 -0.16 13.08 -30.93
C VAL A 292 -0.65 12.53 -32.26
N ASN A 293 -1.15 11.30 -32.22
CA ASN A 293 -1.94 10.70 -33.30
C ASN A 293 -3.32 10.34 -32.77
N PHE A 294 -4.35 10.55 -33.58
CA PHE A 294 -5.72 10.20 -33.21
C PHE A 294 -6.08 8.80 -33.70
N LYS A 295 -6.79 8.04 -32.85
CA LYS A 295 -7.32 6.72 -33.17
C LYS A 295 -8.75 6.63 -32.66
N ARG A 296 -9.59 5.90 -33.40
CA ARG A 296 -10.94 5.53 -32.97
C ARG A 296 -10.92 4.08 -32.52
N GLY A 297 -11.39 3.82 -31.31
CA GLY A 297 -11.55 2.45 -30.81
C GLY A 297 -12.67 1.71 -31.56
N ASN A 298 -12.58 0.38 -31.58
CA ASN A 298 -13.69 -0.46 -32.04
C ASN A 298 -14.87 -0.29 -31.08
N THR A 299 -16.04 0.01 -31.62
CA THR A 299 -17.29 0.04 -30.85
C THR A 299 -17.88 -1.36 -30.76
N ASP A 300 -18.82 -1.58 -29.85
CA ASP A 300 -19.61 -2.81 -29.76
C ASP A 300 -18.79 -4.09 -29.55
N ILE A 301 -17.63 -3.99 -28.90
CA ILE A 301 -16.71 -5.10 -28.61
C ILE A 301 -17.24 -6.13 -27.59
N GLY A 302 -18.50 -5.99 -27.16
CA GLY A 302 -19.12 -6.79 -26.11
C GLY A 302 -18.48 -6.60 -24.72
N TYR A 303 -19.15 -7.11 -23.69
CA TYR A 303 -18.58 -7.18 -22.34
C TYR A 303 -17.88 -8.53 -22.20
N GLY A 304 -16.54 -8.58 -22.33
CA GLY A 304 -15.73 -9.76 -22.00
C GLY A 304 -16.37 -11.06 -22.49
N LEU A 305 -16.57 -11.15 -23.80
CA LEU A 305 -17.26 -12.28 -24.40
C LEU A 305 -16.45 -13.56 -24.19
N ARG A 306 -17.12 -14.71 -24.33
CA ARG A 306 -16.46 -16.01 -24.25
C ARG A 306 -15.84 -16.34 -25.61
N PRO A 307 -14.79 -17.17 -25.68
CA PRO A 307 -14.06 -17.49 -26.92
C PRO A 307 -14.93 -17.98 -28.07
N GLU A 308 -16.11 -18.52 -27.77
CA GLU A 308 -17.12 -18.95 -28.73
C GLU A 308 -18.03 -17.83 -29.28
N HIS A 309 -17.88 -16.57 -28.85
CA HIS A 309 -18.72 -15.47 -29.31
C HIS A 309 -18.23 -14.92 -30.66
N PRO A 310 -19.11 -14.68 -31.65
CA PRO A 310 -18.72 -14.24 -33.01
C PRO A 310 -17.94 -12.92 -33.13
N LEU A 311 -17.72 -12.21 -32.02
CA LEU A 311 -17.03 -10.91 -31.96
C LEU A 311 -15.66 -11.03 -31.25
N GLU A 312 -15.32 -12.20 -30.72
CA GLU A 312 -13.98 -12.56 -30.21
C GLU A 312 -13.26 -13.42 -31.25
#